data_AF-A0A8B7P701-F1
#
_entry.id   AF-A0A8B7P701-F1
#
_cell.length_a   1.000
_cell.length_b   1.000
_cell.length_c   1.000
_cell.angle_alpha   90.00
_cell.angle_beta   90.00
_cell.angle_gamma   90.00
#
_symmetry.space_group_name_H-M   'P 1'
#
loop_
_entity.id
_entity.type
_entity.pdbx_description
1 polymer ?
#
loop_
_entity_poly.entity_id
_entity_poly.type
_entity_poly.pdbx_seq_one_letter_code
_entity_poly.pdbx_strand_id
1 'polypeptide(L)'
;MLVGQPPFLANTPAETQYKVLNWESCLRIPKGANVSPEAKDLILRLLTSPEQRLGRNAQEIKNRSFFAEVDFEAGLRKQQALYIPEIKYPTDTSNFDPIEPD
;
A
#
# COMPACT_ATOMS: atom_id res chain seq x y z
N MET A 1 -4.37 2.84 4.13
CA MET A 1 -3.93 1.67 4.93
C MET A 1 -3.08 2.09 6.12
N LEU A 2 -1.77 2.34 6.07
CA LEU A 2 -1.01 2.69 7.30
C LEU A 2 -1.06 4.18 7.68
N VAL A 3 -0.94 5.08 6.70
CA VAL A 3 -0.97 6.55 6.94
C VAL A 3 -2.34 7.16 6.64
N GLY A 4 -3.19 6.45 5.87
CA GLY A 4 -4.53 6.93 5.49
C GLY A 4 -4.58 7.85 4.27
N GLN A 5 -3.43 8.33 3.76
CA GLN A 5 -3.35 9.17 2.57
C GLN A 5 -2.19 8.75 1.64
N PRO A 6 -2.25 9.11 0.34
CA PRO A 6 -1.13 8.92 -0.58
C PRO A 6 0.13 9.67 -0.14
N PRO A 7 1.35 9.15 -0.39
CA PRO A 7 2.61 9.75 0.08
C PRO A 7 2.95 11.10 -0.58
N PHE A 8 2.37 11.39 -1.74
CA PHE A 8 2.62 12.62 -2.52
C PHE A 8 1.35 13.44 -2.73
N LEU A 9 0.35 13.28 -1.84
CA LEU A 9 -0.91 14.03 -1.91
C LEU A 9 -0.64 15.54 -1.99
N ALA A 10 -1.35 16.20 -2.90
CA ALA A 10 -1.26 17.62 -3.14
C ALA A 10 -2.58 18.18 -3.67
N ASN A 11 -2.73 19.50 -3.66
CA ASN A 11 -3.97 20.16 -4.07
C ASN A 11 -4.12 20.22 -5.59
N THR A 12 -3.02 20.06 -6.34
CA THR A 12 -3.03 20.08 -7.80
C THR A 12 -2.30 18.87 -8.39
N PRO A 13 -2.66 18.44 -9.60
CA PRO A 13 -1.92 17.40 -10.32
C PRO A 13 -0.45 17.77 -10.55
N ALA A 14 -0.17 19.03 -10.91
CA ALA A 14 1.19 19.52 -11.14
C ALA A 14 2.05 19.45 -9.88
N GLU A 15 1.51 19.81 -8.72
CA GLU A 15 2.21 19.70 -7.44
C GLU A 15 2.44 18.23 -7.05
N THR A 16 1.47 17.35 -7.29
CA THR A 16 1.63 15.90 -7.09
C THR A 16 2.79 15.37 -7.93
N GLN A 17 2.82 15.71 -9.22
CA GLN A 17 3.90 15.33 -10.13
C GLN A 17 5.26 15.86 -9.64
N TYR A 18 5.33 17.12 -9.22
CA TYR A 18 6.54 17.70 -8.66
C TYR A 18 7.03 16.89 -7.44
N LYS A 19 6.15 16.54 -6.50
CA LYS A 19 6.50 15.75 -5.31
C LYS A 19 7.00 14.35 -5.65
N VAL A 20 6.40 13.70 -6.66
CA VAL A 20 6.82 12.38 -7.16
C VAL A 20 8.22 12.45 -7.79
N LEU A 21 8.47 13.45 -8.63
CA LEU A 21 9.79 13.63 -9.26
C LEU A 21 10.87 13.96 -8.22
N ASN A 22 10.52 14.74 -7.19
CA ASN A 22 11.43 15.16 -6.12
C ASN A 22 11.30 14.28 -4.87
N TRP A 23 11.01 12.99 -5.03
CA TRP A 23 10.67 12.06 -3.94
C TRP A 23 11.70 12.03 -2.80
N GLU A 24 13.00 12.17 -3.07
CA GLU A 24 14.05 12.18 -2.03
C GLU A 24 13.79 13.27 -0.97
N SER A 25 13.40 14.45 -1.44
CA SER A 25 13.11 15.60 -0.58
C SER A 25 11.67 15.59 -0.06
N CYS A 26 10.73 15.03 -0.83
CA CYS A 26 9.29 15.16 -0.57
C CYS A 26 8.67 13.97 0.18
N LEU A 27 9.26 12.77 0.09
CA LEU A 27 8.75 11.58 0.75
C LEU A 27 8.96 11.69 2.26
N ARG A 28 7.86 11.78 3.02
CA ARG A 28 7.88 11.85 4.48
C ARG A 28 6.77 10.97 5.05
N ILE A 29 7.15 10.12 6.01
CA ILE A 29 6.18 9.36 6.80
C ILE A 29 5.82 10.22 8.03
N PRO A 30 4.56 10.65 8.20
CA PRO A 30 4.17 11.49 9.33
C PRO A 30 4.48 10.83 10.67
N LYS A 31 5.04 11.59 11.62
CA LYS A 31 5.36 11.06 12.96
C LYS A 31 4.13 10.54 13.70
N GLY A 32 2.97 11.19 13.52
CA GLY A 32 1.70 10.80 14.14
C GLY A 32 1.03 9.56 13.53
N ALA A 33 1.54 9.00 12.43
CA ALA A 33 0.91 7.84 11.77
C ALA A 33 1.21 6.51 12.47
N ASN A 34 2.02 6.49 13.54
CA ASN A 34 2.36 5.29 14.34
C ASN A 34 2.78 4.06 13.52
N VAL A 35 3.43 4.29 12.37
CA VAL A 35 3.88 3.21 11.48
C VAL A 35 5.07 2.48 12.11
N SER A 36 5.01 1.14 12.13
CA SER A 36 6.06 0.29 12.68
C SER A 36 7.40 0.48 11.95
N PRO A 37 8.55 0.22 12.59
CA PRO A 37 9.86 0.30 11.94
C PRO A 37 9.98 -0.58 10.68
N GLU A 38 9.43 -1.78 10.71
CA GLU A 38 9.47 -2.76 9.61
C GLU A 38 8.66 -2.27 8.42
N ALA A 39 7.48 -1.69 8.68
CA ALA A 39 6.65 -1.07 7.66
C ALA A 39 7.33 0.17 7.06
N LYS A 40 7.98 1.01 7.88
CA LYS A 40 8.76 2.16 7.40
C LYS A 40 9.91 1.72 6.50
N ASP A 41 10.68 0.70 6.90
CA ASP A 41 11.77 0.13 6.08
C ASP A 41 11.24 -0.34 4.72
N LEU A 42 10.14 -1.12 4.71
CA LEU A 42 9.54 -1.59 3.47
C LEU A 42 9.09 -0.43 2.56
N ILE A 43 8.38 0.56 3.09
CA ILE A 43 7.93 1.73 2.32
C ILE A 43 9.11 2.48 1.70
N LEU A 44 10.13 2.81 2.49
CA LEU A 44 11.28 3.60 2.01
C LEU A 44 12.14 2.84 1.00
N ARG A 45 12.22 1.52 1.12
CA ARG A 45 12.96 0.69 0.16
C ARG A 45 12.20 0.40 -1.14
N LEU A 46 10.87 0.57 -1.15
CA LEU A 46 10.06 0.53 -2.37
C LEU A 46 10.03 1.89 -3.06
N LEU A 47 9.92 2.97 -2.28
CA LEU A 47 9.87 4.36 -2.76
C LEU A 47 11.28 4.98 -2.77
N THR A 48 12.16 4.40 -3.58
CA THR A 48 13.54 4.86 -3.78
C THR A 48 13.94 4.85 -5.27
N SER A 49 15.20 5.19 -5.55
CA SER A 49 15.78 5.19 -6.89
C SER A 49 15.67 3.79 -7.52
N PRO A 50 15.54 3.68 -8.86
CA PRO A 50 15.40 2.38 -9.53
C PRO A 50 16.50 1.37 -9.18
N GLU A 51 17.72 1.85 -8.97
CA GLU A 51 18.89 1.01 -8.71
C GLU A 51 18.85 0.39 -7.32
N GLN A 52 18.28 1.10 -6.33
CA GLN A 52 18.20 0.67 -4.94
C GLN A 52 16.86 0.01 -4.59
N ARG A 53 15.87 0.10 -5.49
CA ARG A 53 14.50 -0.36 -5.24
C ARG A 53 14.45 -1.87 -5.03
N LEU A 54 13.73 -2.29 -3.98
CA LEU A 54 13.40 -3.71 -3.77
C LEU A 54 12.51 -4.26 -4.87
N GLY A 55 12.60 -5.57 -5.09
CA GLY A 55 11.66 -6.28 -5.95
C GLY A 55 12.22 -6.63 -7.31
N ARG A 56 13.56 -6.74 -7.43
CA ARG A 56 14.17 -7.38 -8.62
C ARG A 56 13.75 -8.85 -8.73
N ASN A 57 13.42 -9.44 -7.59
CA ASN A 57 12.68 -10.70 -7.48
C ASN A 57 11.68 -10.59 -6.32
N ALA A 58 10.65 -11.45 -6.31
CA ALA A 58 9.65 -11.43 -5.25
C ALA A 58 10.20 -11.81 -3.86
N GLN A 59 11.28 -12.60 -3.80
CA GLN A 59 11.86 -13.07 -2.54
C GLN A 59 12.47 -11.92 -1.72
N GLU A 60 13.05 -10.91 -2.38
CA GLU A 60 13.54 -9.69 -1.72
C GLU A 60 12.46 -8.96 -0.91
N ILE A 61 11.21 -9.03 -1.35
CA ILE A 61 10.06 -8.42 -0.68
C ILE A 61 9.52 -9.38 0.38
N LYS A 62 9.28 -10.65 0.02
CA LYS A 62 8.74 -11.67 0.94
C LYS A 62 9.59 -11.86 2.19
N ASN A 63 10.92 -11.75 2.06
CA ASN A 63 11.86 -11.95 3.17
C ASN A 63 12.02 -10.72 4.09
N ARG A 64 11.27 -9.63 3.87
CA ARG A 64 11.32 -8.45 4.74
C ARG A 64 10.61 -8.74 6.06
N SER A 65 11.14 -8.21 7.16
CA SER A 65 10.58 -8.37 8.50
C SER A 65 9.11 -7.98 8.61
N PHE A 66 8.65 -7.05 7.77
CA PHE A 66 7.23 -6.68 7.69
C PHE A 66 6.31 -7.89 7.37
N PHE A 67 6.80 -8.87 6.64
CA PHE A 67 6.06 -10.08 6.27
C PHE A 67 6.50 -11.32 7.05
N ALA A 68 7.20 -11.17 8.19
CA ALA A 68 7.74 -12.31 8.95
C ALA A 68 6.66 -13.31 9.41
N GLU A 69 5.43 -12.83 9.63
CA GLU A 69 4.29 -13.66 10.06
C GLU A 69 3.48 -14.22 8.87
N VAL A 70 3.85 -13.88 7.64
CA VAL A 70 3.14 -14.32 6.44
C VAL A 70 3.78 -15.59 5.90
N ASP A 71 3.05 -16.71 6.02
CA ASP A 71 3.42 -17.95 5.35
C ASP A 71 2.98 -17.90 3.88
N PHE A 72 3.93 -17.56 2.99
CA PHE A 72 3.68 -17.50 1.56
C PHE A 72 3.55 -18.88 0.89
N GLU A 73 4.04 -19.96 1.52
CA GLU A 73 4.06 -21.32 0.95
C GLU A 73 2.82 -22.13 1.34
N ALA A 74 2.23 -21.88 2.52
CA ALA A 74 0.96 -22.48 2.95
C ALA A 74 -0.25 -22.10 2.07
N GLY A 75 -0.07 -21.18 1.12
CA GLY A 75 -1.09 -20.73 0.18
C GLY A 75 -1.96 -19.63 0.79
N LEU A 76 -1.44 -18.40 0.78
CA LEU A 76 -2.09 -17.18 1.29
C LEU A 76 -3.57 -17.04 0.86
N ARG A 77 -3.93 -17.46 -0.36
CA ARG A 77 -5.32 -17.41 -0.88
C ARG A 77 -6.28 -18.39 -0.21
N LYS A 78 -5.77 -19.40 0.49
CA LYS A 78 -6.56 -20.38 1.24
C LYS A 78 -6.78 -19.96 2.69
N GLN A 79 -6.00 -19.00 3.19
CA GLN A 79 -6.18 -18.46 4.53
C GLN A 79 -7.45 -17.61 4.58
N GLN A 80 -8.07 -17.56 5.75
CA GLN A 80 -9.25 -16.73 5.96
C GLN A 80 -8.88 -15.24 5.84
N ALA A 81 -9.61 -14.51 4.99
CA ALA A 81 -9.43 -13.07 4.87
C ALA A 81 -9.87 -12.33 6.14
N LEU A 82 -9.21 -11.21 6.46
CA LEU A 82 -9.57 -10.36 7.60
C LEU A 82 -10.98 -9.79 7.49
N TYR A 83 -11.44 -9.55 6.27
CA TYR A 83 -12.78 -9.09 5.98
C TYR A 83 -13.42 -10.01 4.94
N ILE A 84 -14.58 -10.56 5.27
CA ILE A 84 -15.42 -11.35 4.38
C ILE A 84 -16.68 -10.52 4.14
N PRO A 85 -16.92 -10.01 2.91
CA PRO A 85 -18.12 -9.23 2.63
C PRO A 85 -19.36 -10.11 2.74
N GLU A 86 -20.43 -9.56 3.32
CA GLU A 86 -21.74 -10.20 3.29
C GLU A 86 -22.35 -10.01 1.90
N ILE A 87 -22.66 -11.13 1.23
CA ILE A 87 -23.32 -11.12 -0.09
C ILE A 87 -24.73 -11.68 0.10
N LYS A 88 -25.74 -10.83 -0.04
CA LYS A 88 -27.14 -11.20 0.24
C LYS A 88 -27.77 -11.97 -0.92
N TYR A 89 -27.35 -11.68 -2.16
CA TYR A 89 -27.87 -12.30 -3.38
C TYR A 89 -26.87 -12.14 -4.56
N PRO A 90 -27.02 -12.90 -5.68
CA PRO A 90 -26.01 -12.93 -6.75
C PRO A 90 -25.70 -11.60 -7.45
N THR A 91 -26.59 -10.61 -7.34
CA THR A 91 -26.44 -9.28 -7.94
C THR A 91 -26.29 -8.19 -6.87
N ASP A 92 -25.86 -8.54 -5.65
CA ASP A 92 -25.68 -7.58 -4.56
C ASP A 92 -24.53 -6.61 -4.86
N THR A 93 -24.85 -5.31 -4.96
CA THR A 93 -23.89 -4.23 -5.20
C THR A 93 -23.63 -3.37 -3.97
N SER A 94 -23.94 -3.84 -2.75
CA SER A 94 -23.79 -3.07 -1.50
C SER A 94 -22.36 -2.66 -1.14
N ASN A 95 -21.37 -3.28 -1.77
CA ASN A 95 -19.95 -2.93 -1.63
C ASN A 95 -19.45 -1.97 -2.72
N PHE A 96 -20.35 -1.45 -3.55
CA PHE A 96 -20.07 -0.48 -4.62
C PHE A 96 -20.85 0.80 -4.35
N ASP A 97 -20.22 1.94 -4.64
CA ASP A 97 -20.90 3.23 -4.56
C ASP A 97 -22.01 3.32 -5.64
N PRO A 98 -23.13 3.99 -5.34
CA PRO A 98 -24.16 4.24 -6.35
C PRO A 98 -23.62 5.13 -7.47
N ILE A 99 -24.09 4.89 -8.69
CA ILE A 99 -23.77 5.72 -9.85
C ILE A 99 -24.72 6.91 -9.85
N GLU A 100 -24.18 8.13 -9.81
CA GLU A 100 -24.97 9.34 -10.06
C GLU A 100 -25.37 9.38 -11.54
N PRO A 101 -26.67 9.57 -11.87
CA PRO A 101 -27.08 9.76 -13.26
C PRO A 101 -26.53 11.07 -13.81
N ASP A 102 -26.11 11.03 -15.08
CA ASP A 102 -25.60 12.20 -15.84
C ASP A 102 -26.61 13.35 -15.94
#